data_AF-A0A2N5YPR2-F1
#
_entry.id   AF-A0A2N5YPR2-F1
#
_cell.length_a   1.000
_cell.length_b   1.000
_cell.length_c   1.000
_cell.angle_alpha   90.00
_cell.angle_beta   90.00
_cell.angle_gamma   90.00
#
_symmetry.space_group_name_H-M   'P 1'
#
loop_
_entity.id
_entity.type
_entity.pdbx_description
1 polymer ?
#
loop_
_entity_poly.entity_id
_entity_poly.type
_entity_poly.pdbx_seq_one_letter_code
_entity_poly.pdbx_strand_id
1 'polypeptide(L)'
;MKKVENYQKTDVSIFKKIFERKFFCKTKNINERKVKDYIRELYLEEISYPGLELDVQKEISKLNLQEYGFNSIDDVDIEIKKYVFNESTSIILRPKTFFENGERFGIPQYDHFEKELFIMFLGDTFERLKIKAENIIHTCVCDKHIEFYAKKNIQVLSSSFDDANNYMNEICIREDNLKFFRVYVLNTYIYNSLMFYQNRFNEFYLEEKHLINDMRMKLVNSIGIHTIIEPLFSNKCDELDNEFIKDFEPIPWNGQTNVLVTLFYDFLKEKRIKTNIKNVVLLIYWCFRDKNGKRISKLTIETILKDYRSEKRASGNKRIDLGRFDNFDD
;
A
#
# COMPACT_ATOMS: atom_id res chain seq x y z
N MET A 1 -5.91 32.59 -23.64
CA MET A 1 -5.78 31.12 -23.68
C MET A 1 -7.17 30.51 -23.71
N LYS A 2 -7.44 29.49 -24.54
CA LYS A 2 -8.72 28.77 -24.46
C LYS A 2 -8.75 28.03 -23.12
N LYS A 3 -9.82 28.22 -22.33
CA LYS A 3 -10.05 27.44 -21.10
C LYS A 3 -10.19 25.98 -21.53
N VAL A 4 -9.32 25.11 -21.03
CA VAL A 4 -9.41 23.67 -21.26
C VAL A 4 -10.69 23.19 -20.57
N GLU A 5 -11.54 22.49 -21.30
CA GLU A 5 -12.79 21.96 -20.76
C GLU A 5 -12.48 20.84 -19.75
N ASN A 6 -13.31 20.69 -18.71
CA ASN A 6 -12.99 19.79 -17.60
C ASN A 6 -12.76 18.35 -18.03
N TYR A 7 -13.58 17.83 -18.94
CA TYR A 7 -13.45 16.47 -19.45
C TYR A 7 -12.16 16.23 -20.27
N GLN A 8 -11.46 17.30 -20.68
CA GLN A 8 -10.19 17.21 -21.37
C GLN A 8 -8.99 17.13 -20.42
N LYS A 9 -9.19 17.27 -19.10
CA LYS A 9 -8.13 17.21 -18.09
C LYS A 9 -7.60 15.77 -17.91
N THR A 10 -6.36 15.65 -17.43
CA THR A 10 -5.74 14.38 -17.02
C THR A 10 -5.36 14.49 -15.54
N ASP A 11 -6.33 14.32 -14.67
CA ASP A 11 -6.15 14.55 -13.22
C ASP A 11 -5.19 13.53 -12.60
N VAL A 12 -5.22 12.29 -13.08
CA VAL A 12 -4.37 11.20 -12.60
C VAL A 12 -2.88 11.35 -12.91
N SER A 13 -2.51 12.34 -13.74
CA SER A 13 -1.10 12.70 -13.99
C SER A 13 -0.35 13.09 -12.72
N ILE A 14 -1.08 13.36 -11.64
CA ILE A 14 -0.55 13.61 -10.32
C ILE A 14 0.32 12.46 -9.79
N PHE A 15 -0.03 11.21 -10.08
CA PHE A 15 0.78 10.05 -9.65
C PHE A 15 2.15 10.06 -10.31
N LYS A 16 2.24 10.45 -11.58
CA LYS A 16 3.53 10.62 -12.27
C LYS A 16 4.34 11.75 -11.65
N LYS A 17 3.72 12.89 -11.31
CA LYS A 17 4.40 13.98 -10.58
C LYS A 17 4.94 13.52 -9.22
N ILE A 18 4.15 12.71 -8.49
CA ILE A 18 4.54 12.12 -7.20
C ILE A 18 5.75 11.19 -7.38
N PHE A 19 5.68 10.34 -8.40
CA PHE A 19 6.72 9.36 -8.72
C PHE A 19 8.05 10.01 -9.11
N GLU A 20 8.01 11.02 -9.99
CA GLU A 20 9.19 11.74 -10.48
C GLU A 20 9.82 12.64 -9.40
N ARG A 21 9.01 13.17 -8.47
CA ARG A 21 9.52 14.03 -7.40
C ARG A 21 10.26 13.20 -6.37
N LYS A 22 11.58 13.44 -6.31
CA LYS A 22 12.52 12.92 -5.31
C LYS A 22 12.18 13.27 -3.85
N PHE A 23 11.13 14.06 -3.58
CA PHE A 23 10.77 14.59 -2.27
C PHE A 23 10.65 13.48 -1.22
N PHE A 24 9.85 12.45 -1.49
CA PHE A 24 9.73 11.30 -0.59
C PHE A 24 10.93 10.36 -0.67
N CYS A 25 11.70 10.32 -1.76
CA CYS A 25 12.84 9.39 -1.86
C CYS A 25 14.14 9.87 -1.21
N LYS A 26 14.26 11.14 -0.78
CA LYS A 26 15.55 11.73 -0.38
C LYS A 26 15.58 12.50 0.95
N THR A 27 14.45 12.83 1.56
CA THR A 27 14.45 13.66 2.78
C THR A 27 14.49 12.80 4.04
N LYS A 28 15.63 12.79 4.74
CA LYS A 28 15.81 12.12 6.05
C LYS A 28 14.97 12.74 7.19
N ASN A 29 14.36 13.90 6.95
CA ASN A 29 13.65 14.70 7.96
C ASN A 29 12.24 15.05 7.47
N ILE A 30 11.48 14.05 7.00
CA ILE A 30 10.09 14.27 6.62
C ILE A 30 9.22 14.33 7.87
N ASN A 31 8.28 15.26 7.89
CA ASN A 31 7.31 15.41 8.97
C ASN A 31 5.96 15.82 8.38
N GLU A 32 4.92 15.78 9.21
CA GLU A 32 3.55 16.05 8.79
C GLU A 32 3.39 17.43 8.13
N ARG A 33 4.00 18.47 8.73
CA ARG A 33 3.98 19.82 8.18
C ARG A 33 4.53 19.87 6.75
N LYS A 34 5.71 19.28 6.51
CA LYS A 34 6.32 19.24 5.17
C LYS A 34 5.46 18.49 4.16
N VAL A 35 4.79 17.42 4.58
CA VAL A 35 3.86 16.69 3.71
C VAL A 35 2.64 17.53 3.38
N LYS A 36 2.05 18.21 4.37
CA LYS A 36 0.93 19.13 4.18
C LYS A 36 1.29 20.30 3.26
N ASP A 37 2.46 20.90 3.45
CA ASP A 37 2.97 21.97 2.57
C ASP A 37 3.18 21.45 1.13
N TYR A 38 3.68 20.23 0.99
CA TYR A 38 3.83 19.59 -0.32
C TYR A 38 2.48 19.31 -1.00
N ILE A 39 1.48 18.82 -0.27
CA ILE A 39 0.11 18.66 -0.80
C ILE A 39 -0.42 20.02 -1.28
N ARG A 40 -0.22 21.07 -0.49
CA ARG A 40 -0.64 22.42 -0.85
C ARG A 40 -0.02 22.93 -2.14
N GLU A 41 1.28 22.69 -2.33
CA GLU A 41 1.97 23.04 -3.58
C GLU A 41 1.48 22.19 -4.75
N LEU A 42 1.24 20.90 -4.51
CA LEU A 42 0.91 19.94 -5.56
C LEU A 42 -0.49 20.19 -6.16
N TYR A 43 -1.43 20.63 -5.33
CA TYR A 43 -2.81 20.96 -5.70
C TYR A 43 -3.08 22.47 -5.71
N LEU A 44 -2.03 23.28 -5.86
CA LEU A 44 -2.20 24.71 -6.10
C LEU A 44 -2.79 24.91 -7.48
N GLU A 45 -3.91 25.61 -7.55
CA GLU A 45 -4.58 25.97 -8.79
C GLU A 45 -4.65 27.49 -8.91
N GLU A 46 -4.29 28.03 -10.08
CA GLU A 46 -4.30 29.47 -10.35
C GLU A 46 -5.26 29.76 -11.51
N ILE A 47 -6.25 30.62 -11.24
CA ILE A 47 -7.25 31.03 -12.21
C ILE A 47 -7.03 32.50 -12.53
N SER A 48 -6.53 32.79 -13.73
CA SER A 48 -6.21 34.15 -14.17
C SER A 48 -7.36 34.80 -14.94
N TYR A 49 -7.66 36.03 -14.58
CA TYR A 49 -8.65 36.91 -15.21
C TYR A 49 -7.96 38.14 -15.81
N PRO A 50 -8.39 38.60 -17.00
CA PRO A 50 -7.92 39.88 -17.53
C PRO A 50 -8.49 41.04 -16.70
N GLY A 51 -7.68 42.06 -16.48
CA GLY A 51 -8.01 43.26 -15.70
C GLY A 51 -7.55 43.21 -14.25
N LEU A 52 -7.35 44.40 -13.66
CA LEU A 52 -7.00 44.60 -12.25
C LEU A 52 -8.22 44.83 -11.34
N GLU A 53 -9.38 45.11 -11.96
CA GLU A 53 -10.67 45.37 -11.31
C GLU A 53 -11.58 44.15 -11.45
N LEU A 54 -11.22 43.08 -10.75
CA LEU A 54 -12.05 41.88 -10.66
C LEU A 54 -13.00 41.99 -9.45
N ASP A 55 -14.30 41.79 -9.66
CA ASP A 55 -15.23 41.52 -8.57
C ASP A 55 -15.00 40.09 -8.06
N VAL A 56 -14.06 39.97 -7.11
CA VAL A 56 -13.55 38.69 -6.65
C VAL A 56 -14.65 37.85 -6.00
N GLN A 57 -15.54 38.46 -5.21
CA GLN A 57 -16.60 37.72 -4.53
C GLN A 57 -17.56 37.09 -5.53
N LYS A 58 -17.94 37.85 -6.56
CA LYS A 58 -18.77 37.36 -7.65
C LYS A 58 -18.11 36.22 -8.40
N GLU A 59 -16.81 36.32 -8.70
CA GLU A 59 -16.11 35.25 -9.42
C GLU A 59 -15.92 34.00 -8.55
N ILE A 60 -15.55 34.12 -7.28
CA ILE A 60 -15.48 32.99 -6.34
C ILE A 60 -16.82 32.26 -6.26
N SER A 61 -17.95 32.99 -6.20
CA SER A 61 -19.28 32.38 -6.11
C SER A 61 -19.68 31.54 -7.33
N LYS A 62 -19.02 31.75 -8.47
CA LYS A 62 -19.25 30.98 -9.71
C LYS A 62 -18.30 29.79 -9.85
N LEU A 63 -17.28 29.67 -9.00
CA LEU A 63 -16.31 28.59 -9.11
C LEU A 63 -16.94 27.27 -8.70
N ASN A 64 -16.86 26.29 -9.60
CA ASN A 64 -17.12 24.91 -9.24
C ASN A 64 -15.85 24.31 -8.62
N LEU A 65 -15.77 24.33 -7.28
CA LEU A 65 -14.61 23.89 -6.53
C LEU A 65 -14.29 22.40 -6.71
N GLN A 66 -15.28 21.58 -7.06
CA GLN A 66 -15.09 20.16 -7.29
C GLN A 66 -14.27 19.88 -8.56
N GLU A 67 -14.23 20.82 -9.53
CA GLU A 67 -13.32 20.75 -10.70
C GLU A 67 -11.84 20.73 -10.31
N TYR A 68 -11.54 21.20 -9.10
CA TYR A 68 -10.19 21.32 -8.54
C TYR A 68 -9.93 20.31 -7.40
N GLY A 69 -10.91 19.46 -7.08
CA GLY A 69 -10.78 18.44 -6.04
C GLY A 69 -11.00 18.98 -4.62
N PHE A 70 -11.88 19.96 -4.45
CA PHE A 70 -12.35 20.43 -3.14
C PHE A 70 -13.86 20.15 -3.01
N ASN A 71 -14.32 19.77 -1.81
CA ASN A 71 -15.75 19.55 -1.59
C ASN A 71 -16.50 20.87 -1.41
N SER A 72 -15.89 21.82 -0.71
CA SER A 72 -16.51 23.07 -0.30
C SER A 72 -15.51 24.23 -0.24
N ILE A 73 -16.04 25.45 -0.02
CA ILE A 73 -15.22 26.64 0.22
C ILE A 73 -14.40 26.53 1.51
N ASP A 74 -14.87 25.75 2.48
CA ASP A 74 -14.18 25.55 3.76
C ASP A 74 -12.90 24.73 3.61
N ASP A 75 -12.75 24.01 2.50
CA ASP A 75 -11.59 23.17 2.20
C ASP A 75 -10.44 23.91 1.51
N VAL A 76 -10.65 25.19 1.18
CA VAL A 76 -9.73 25.96 0.33
C VAL A 76 -9.35 27.30 0.98
N ASP A 77 -8.04 27.57 1.00
CA ASP A 77 -7.51 28.90 1.21
C ASP A 77 -7.47 29.63 -0.14
N ILE A 78 -8.12 30.81 -0.20
CA ILE A 78 -8.16 31.62 -1.42
C ILE A 78 -7.25 32.84 -1.25
N GLU A 79 -6.27 32.98 -2.14
CA GLU A 79 -5.38 34.14 -2.24
C GLU A 79 -5.62 34.89 -3.56
N ILE A 80 -5.61 36.22 -3.51
CA ILE A 80 -5.79 37.07 -4.69
C ILE A 80 -4.43 37.71 -5.01
N LYS A 81 -3.94 37.51 -6.23
CA LYS A 81 -2.74 38.19 -6.73
C LYS A 81 -3.06 39.07 -7.93
N LYS A 82 -2.58 40.31 -7.89
CA LYS A 82 -2.67 41.25 -9.02
C LYS A 82 -1.31 41.35 -9.70
N TYR A 83 -1.28 41.08 -11.00
CA TYR A 83 -0.10 41.19 -11.84
C TYR A 83 -0.19 42.47 -12.66
N VAL A 84 0.34 43.57 -12.11
CA VAL A 84 0.24 44.91 -12.71
C VAL A 84 0.81 44.94 -14.13
N PHE A 85 1.94 44.29 -14.37
CA PHE A 85 2.59 44.26 -15.70
C PHE A 85 1.81 43.50 -16.77
N ASN A 86 1.01 42.52 -16.35
CA ASN A 86 0.22 41.69 -17.25
C ASN A 86 -1.26 42.11 -17.27
N GLU A 87 -1.59 43.20 -16.58
CA GLU A 87 -2.94 43.69 -16.34
C GLU A 87 -3.92 42.55 -16.01
N SER A 88 -3.52 41.67 -15.08
CA SER A 88 -4.33 40.50 -14.73
C SER A 88 -4.48 40.32 -13.23
N THR A 89 -5.58 39.68 -12.84
CA THR A 89 -5.86 39.27 -11.46
C THR A 89 -5.99 37.76 -11.44
N SER A 90 -5.24 37.07 -10.58
CA SER A 90 -5.36 35.63 -10.39
C SER A 90 -5.98 35.31 -9.04
N ILE A 91 -6.89 34.35 -9.05
CA ILE A 91 -7.40 33.68 -7.86
C ILE A 91 -6.60 32.38 -7.67
N ILE A 92 -5.90 32.27 -6.55
CA ILE A 92 -5.09 31.10 -6.19
C ILE A 92 -5.84 30.29 -5.16
N LEU A 93 -6.10 29.03 -5.49
CA LEU A 93 -6.76 28.05 -4.63
C LEU A 93 -5.67 27.15 -4.02
N ARG A 94 -5.67 27.01 -2.69
CA ARG A 94 -4.80 26.07 -1.98
C ARG A 94 -5.58 25.16 -1.03
N PRO A 95 -5.21 23.88 -0.93
CA PRO A 95 -5.76 23.01 0.11
C PRO A 95 -5.60 23.56 1.53
N LYS A 96 -6.73 23.70 2.21
CA LYS A 96 -6.82 23.94 3.65
C LYS A 96 -7.08 22.63 4.40
N THR A 97 -8.03 21.83 3.89
CA THR A 97 -8.38 20.51 4.40
C THR A 97 -7.57 19.42 3.69
N PHE A 98 -7.15 18.40 4.45
CA PHE A 98 -6.50 17.19 3.96
C PHE A 98 -7.44 16.01 4.19
N PHE A 99 -7.76 15.27 3.14
CA PHE A 99 -8.74 14.18 3.23
C PHE A 99 -8.07 12.88 3.68
N GLU A 100 -8.68 12.21 4.65
CA GLU A 100 -8.31 10.86 5.02
C GLU A 100 -8.84 9.87 3.98
N ASN A 101 -8.08 8.83 3.70
CA ASN A 101 -8.54 7.77 2.80
C ASN A 101 -9.70 7.01 3.46
N GLY A 102 -10.89 7.09 2.88
CA GLY A 102 -12.06 6.35 3.37
C GLY A 102 -11.95 4.83 3.13
N GLU A 103 -11.03 4.40 2.26
CA GLU A 103 -10.88 3.02 1.83
C GLU A 103 -9.67 2.34 2.49
N ARG A 104 -9.88 1.09 2.91
CA ARG A 104 -8.80 0.25 3.46
C ARG A 104 -8.10 -0.49 2.32
N PHE A 105 -6.93 -0.01 1.95
CA PHE A 105 -6.05 -0.74 1.04
C PHE A 105 -5.26 -1.80 1.80
N GLY A 106 -5.07 -2.98 1.20
CA GLY A 106 -4.27 -4.07 1.74
C GLY A 106 -2.76 -3.77 1.72
N ILE A 107 -2.36 -2.67 2.36
CA ILE A 107 -0.97 -2.22 2.45
C ILE A 107 -0.29 -2.98 3.60
N PRO A 108 0.89 -3.58 3.39
CA PRO A 108 1.60 -4.29 4.44
C PRO A 108 1.96 -3.37 5.62
N GLN A 109 2.07 -3.96 6.80
CA GLN A 109 2.57 -3.26 7.97
C GLN A 109 4.06 -2.94 7.78
N TYR A 110 4.45 -1.71 8.06
CA TYR A 110 5.81 -1.23 7.97
C TYR A 110 6.00 -0.18 9.06
N ASP A 111 6.76 -0.53 10.09
CA ASP A 111 6.82 0.22 11.34
C ASP A 111 7.78 1.40 11.24
N HIS A 112 7.38 2.39 10.43
CA HIS A 112 8.04 3.68 10.33
C HIS A 112 7.00 4.78 10.27
N PHE A 113 7.18 5.84 11.05
CA PHE A 113 6.32 7.03 11.01
C PHE A 113 6.19 7.63 9.61
N GLU A 114 7.24 7.54 8.78
CA GLU A 114 7.22 8.02 7.39
C GLU A 114 6.20 7.27 6.50
N LYS A 115 5.79 6.05 6.87
CA LYS A 115 4.72 5.31 6.20
C LYS A 115 3.41 6.07 6.33
N GLU A 116 3.01 6.41 7.55
CA GLU A 116 1.71 7.02 7.82
C GLU A 116 1.59 8.35 7.10
N LEU A 117 2.68 9.13 7.07
CA LEU A 117 2.75 10.37 6.31
C LEU A 117 2.60 10.16 4.80
N PHE A 118 3.21 9.11 4.23
CA PHE A 118 3.09 8.80 2.81
C PHE A 118 1.71 8.23 2.44
N ILE A 119 1.11 7.43 3.32
CA ILE A 119 -0.25 6.93 3.15
C ILE A 119 -1.25 8.08 3.25
N MET A 120 -1.10 8.99 4.22
CA MET A 120 -1.92 10.20 4.32
C MET A 120 -1.84 11.02 3.03
N PHE A 121 -0.62 11.20 2.51
CA PHE A 121 -0.38 11.93 1.27
C PHE A 121 -1.11 11.31 0.04
N LEU A 122 -0.99 10.00 -0.12
CA LEU A 122 -1.65 9.29 -1.23
C LEU A 122 -3.16 9.16 -1.01
N GLY A 123 -3.60 9.08 0.25
CA GLY A 123 -5.01 9.13 0.66
C GLY A 123 -5.69 10.40 0.20
N ASP A 124 -5.14 11.55 0.58
CA ASP A 124 -5.64 12.86 0.16
C ASP A 124 -5.67 12.97 -1.38
N THR A 125 -4.63 12.46 -2.05
CA THR A 125 -4.57 12.42 -3.51
C THR A 125 -5.72 11.63 -4.13
N PHE A 126 -5.99 10.44 -3.59
CA PHE A 126 -7.04 9.57 -4.08
C PHE A 126 -8.43 10.17 -3.87
N GLU A 127 -8.70 10.73 -2.69
CA GLU A 127 -9.98 11.40 -2.41
C GLU A 127 -10.23 12.59 -3.35
N ARG A 128 -9.21 13.41 -3.63
CA ARG A 128 -9.35 14.51 -4.60
C ARG A 128 -9.66 14.04 -6.01
N LEU A 129 -9.09 12.91 -6.43
CA LEU A 129 -9.40 12.31 -7.72
C LEU A 129 -10.85 11.83 -7.78
N LYS A 130 -11.37 11.26 -6.68
CA LYS A 130 -12.79 10.87 -6.59
C LYS A 130 -13.71 12.08 -6.75
N ILE A 131 -13.45 13.16 -6.00
CA ILE A 131 -14.23 14.42 -6.10
C ILE A 131 -14.27 14.93 -7.54
N LYS A 132 -13.11 14.99 -8.21
CA LYS A 132 -13.02 15.45 -9.60
C LYS A 132 -13.77 14.54 -10.56
N ALA A 133 -13.63 13.22 -10.42
CA ALA A 133 -14.31 12.24 -11.25
C ALA A 133 -15.83 12.30 -11.11
N GLU A 134 -16.34 12.45 -9.87
CA GLU A 134 -17.77 12.64 -9.61
C GLU A 134 -18.31 13.91 -10.25
N ASN A 135 -17.55 15.01 -10.13
CA ASN A 135 -17.91 16.27 -10.77
C ASN A 135 -18.01 16.14 -12.30
N ILE A 136 -17.15 15.35 -12.95
CA ILE A 136 -17.23 15.10 -14.39
C ILE A 136 -18.57 14.44 -14.76
N ILE A 137 -19.01 13.43 -14.00
CA ILE A 137 -20.28 12.74 -14.24
C ILE A 137 -21.46 13.71 -14.10
N HIS A 138 -21.43 14.58 -13.09
CA HIS A 138 -22.54 15.49 -12.81
C HIS A 138 -22.61 16.73 -13.71
N THR A 139 -21.47 17.19 -14.25
CA THR A 139 -21.42 18.47 -14.98
C THR A 139 -21.23 18.32 -16.48
N CYS A 140 -20.81 17.16 -16.97
CA CYS A 140 -20.68 16.96 -18.40
C CYS A 140 -22.04 16.84 -19.08
N VAL A 141 -22.21 17.56 -20.18
CA VAL A 141 -23.45 17.62 -20.97
C VAL A 141 -23.65 16.36 -21.84
N CYS A 142 -22.59 15.59 -22.08
CA CYS A 142 -22.60 14.51 -23.05
C CYS A 142 -21.80 13.30 -22.56
N ASP A 143 -22.38 12.12 -22.68
CA ASP A 143 -21.77 10.83 -22.32
C ASP A 143 -20.44 10.60 -23.05
N LYS A 144 -20.31 11.05 -24.30
CA LYS A 144 -19.05 10.94 -25.05
C LYS A 144 -17.92 11.73 -24.41
N HIS A 145 -18.21 12.84 -23.73
CA HIS A 145 -17.20 13.60 -23.00
C HIS A 145 -16.78 12.89 -21.72
N ILE A 146 -17.74 12.26 -21.03
CA ILE A 146 -17.48 11.42 -19.85
C ILE A 146 -16.62 10.22 -20.25
N GLU A 147 -16.99 9.52 -21.32
CA GLU A 147 -16.22 8.41 -21.89
C GLU A 147 -14.80 8.84 -22.27
N PHE A 148 -14.64 9.99 -22.93
CA PHE A 148 -13.32 10.53 -23.29
C PHE A 148 -12.46 10.79 -22.05
N TYR A 149 -13.03 11.44 -21.03
CA TYR A 149 -12.34 11.68 -19.76
C TYR A 149 -11.90 10.37 -19.09
N ALA A 150 -12.82 9.39 -19.01
CA ALA A 150 -12.55 8.08 -18.43
C ALA A 150 -11.42 7.35 -19.16
N LYS A 151 -11.54 7.19 -20.49
CA LYS A 151 -10.51 6.56 -21.34
C LYS A 151 -9.14 7.19 -21.14
N LYS A 152 -9.07 8.53 -21.18
CA LYS A 152 -7.82 9.26 -21.05
C LYS A 152 -7.15 9.03 -19.70
N ASN A 153 -7.90 9.10 -18.61
CA ASN A 153 -7.35 8.92 -17.27
C ASN A 153 -6.99 7.45 -17.01
N ILE A 154 -7.81 6.49 -17.45
CA ILE A 154 -7.48 5.06 -17.35
C ILE A 154 -6.20 4.74 -18.11
N GLN A 155 -6.04 5.21 -19.35
CA GLN A 155 -4.82 5.00 -20.14
C GLN A 155 -3.56 5.55 -19.42
N VAL A 156 -3.66 6.74 -18.83
CA VAL A 156 -2.52 7.37 -18.12
C VAL A 156 -2.23 6.65 -16.80
N LEU A 157 -3.24 6.19 -16.07
CA LEU A 157 -3.05 5.37 -14.89
C LEU A 157 -2.38 4.03 -15.22
N SER A 158 -2.83 3.36 -16.30
CA SER A 158 -2.24 2.10 -16.77
C SER A 158 -0.76 2.26 -17.12
N SER A 159 -0.42 3.33 -17.84
CA SER A 159 0.99 3.66 -18.13
C SER A 159 1.77 3.98 -16.85
N SER A 160 1.19 4.72 -15.91
CA SER A 160 1.85 5.07 -14.64
C SER A 160 2.07 3.84 -13.76
N PHE A 161 1.16 2.87 -13.81
CA PHE A 161 1.29 1.59 -13.12
C PHE A 161 2.44 0.77 -13.68
N ASP A 162 2.54 0.65 -15.01
CA ASP A 162 3.65 -0.06 -15.64
C ASP A 162 5.00 0.61 -15.33
N ASP A 163 5.08 1.94 -15.40
CA ASP A 163 6.29 2.71 -15.05
C ASP A 163 6.72 2.46 -13.60
N ALA A 164 5.77 2.58 -12.66
CA ALA A 164 6.05 2.40 -11.24
C ALA A 164 6.34 0.93 -10.90
N ASN A 165 5.73 -0.04 -11.58
CA ASN A 165 6.03 -1.47 -11.42
C ASN A 165 7.43 -1.82 -11.96
N ASN A 166 7.83 -1.28 -13.11
CA ASN A 166 9.18 -1.45 -13.65
C ASN A 166 10.23 -0.91 -12.69
N TYR A 167 10.02 0.29 -12.15
CA TYR A 167 10.92 0.87 -11.16
C TYR A 167 10.93 0.12 -9.83
N MET A 168 9.80 -0.44 -9.42
CA MET A 168 9.74 -1.33 -8.25
C MET A 168 10.65 -2.54 -8.42
N ASN A 169 10.62 -3.17 -9.59
CA ASN A 169 11.50 -4.31 -9.93
C ASN A 169 12.99 -3.89 -9.91
N GLU A 170 13.32 -2.70 -10.42
CA GLU A 170 14.68 -2.16 -10.37
C GLU A 170 15.18 -1.92 -8.93
N ILE A 171 14.31 -1.45 -8.04
CA ILE A 171 14.65 -1.20 -6.62
C ILE A 171 14.77 -2.51 -5.85
N CYS A 172 13.93 -3.50 -6.16
CA CYS A 172 13.98 -4.82 -5.52
C CYS A 172 15.38 -5.45 -5.62
N ILE A 173 16.09 -5.21 -6.73
CA ILE A 173 17.47 -5.68 -6.95
C ILE A 173 18.49 -4.96 -6.05
N ARG A 174 18.19 -3.73 -5.60
CA ARG A 174 19.12 -2.84 -4.88
C ARG A 174 18.94 -2.82 -3.36
N GLU A 175 18.00 -3.61 -2.82
CA GLU A 175 17.75 -3.78 -1.37
C GLU A 175 17.42 -2.48 -0.58
N ASP A 176 16.89 -1.44 -1.23
CA ASP A 176 16.40 -0.23 -0.54
C ASP A 176 14.94 -0.42 -0.08
N ASN A 177 14.77 -0.99 1.11
CA ASN A 177 13.46 -1.39 1.66
C ASN A 177 12.45 -0.24 1.76
N LEU A 178 12.87 0.94 2.22
CA LEU A 178 11.98 2.09 2.40
C LEU A 178 11.53 2.65 1.04
N LYS A 179 12.45 2.71 0.08
CA LYS A 179 12.14 3.13 -1.28
C LYS A 179 11.24 2.12 -1.99
N PHE A 180 11.51 0.82 -1.81
CA PHE A 180 10.65 -0.25 -2.30
C PHE A 180 9.24 -0.10 -1.73
N PHE A 181 9.12 0.05 -0.41
CA PHE A 181 7.84 0.23 0.28
C PHE A 181 7.05 1.42 -0.30
N ARG A 182 7.69 2.58 -0.51
CA ARG A 182 7.04 3.75 -1.10
C ARG A 182 6.52 3.47 -2.51
N VAL A 183 7.34 2.85 -3.36
CA VAL A 183 6.91 2.53 -4.73
C VAL A 183 5.80 1.49 -4.72
N TYR A 184 5.84 0.52 -3.82
CA TYR A 184 4.77 -0.45 -3.61
C TYR A 184 3.45 0.20 -3.20
N VAL A 185 3.47 1.08 -2.20
CA VAL A 185 2.27 1.80 -1.76
C VAL A 185 1.74 2.67 -2.90
N LEU A 186 2.60 3.38 -3.62
CA LEU A 186 2.20 4.15 -4.79
C LEU A 186 1.52 3.28 -5.86
N ASN A 187 2.11 2.13 -6.21
CA ASN A 187 1.52 1.16 -7.15
C ASN A 187 0.15 0.68 -6.67
N THR A 188 0.00 0.45 -5.37
CA THR A 188 -1.28 0.06 -4.75
C THR A 188 -2.32 1.17 -4.94
N TYR A 189 -1.96 2.43 -4.72
CA TYR A 189 -2.88 3.57 -4.93
C TYR A 189 -3.22 3.78 -6.41
N ILE A 190 -2.27 3.60 -7.34
CA ILE A 190 -2.53 3.67 -8.79
C ILE A 190 -3.50 2.54 -9.20
N TYR A 191 -3.27 1.32 -8.72
CA TYR A 191 -4.17 0.19 -8.97
C TYR A 191 -5.59 0.44 -8.44
N ASN A 192 -5.73 0.93 -7.20
CA ASN A 192 -7.06 1.25 -6.65
C ASN A 192 -7.71 2.42 -7.39
N SER A 193 -6.93 3.38 -7.89
CA SER A 193 -7.45 4.44 -8.77
C SER A 193 -7.98 3.89 -10.09
N LEU A 194 -7.31 2.92 -10.71
CA LEU A 194 -7.81 2.23 -11.90
C LEU A 194 -9.13 1.53 -11.62
N MET A 195 -9.19 0.75 -10.54
CA MET A 195 -10.41 0.07 -10.11
C MET A 195 -11.56 1.05 -9.87
N PHE A 196 -11.29 2.16 -9.18
CA PHE A 196 -12.26 3.22 -8.96
C PHE A 196 -12.78 3.79 -10.30
N TYR A 197 -11.89 4.22 -11.21
CA TYR A 197 -12.30 4.79 -12.49
C TYR A 197 -13.10 3.78 -13.33
N GLN A 198 -12.65 2.52 -13.44
CA GLN A 198 -13.37 1.51 -14.21
C GLN A 198 -14.74 1.18 -13.63
N ASN A 199 -14.87 1.09 -12.30
CA ASN A 199 -16.16 0.87 -11.66
C ASN A 199 -17.08 2.09 -11.78
N ARG A 200 -16.53 3.30 -11.59
CA ARG A 200 -17.29 4.55 -11.56
C ARG A 200 -17.79 4.97 -12.94
N PHE A 201 -17.05 4.65 -14.00
CA PHE A 201 -17.38 5.00 -15.38
C PHE A 201 -17.88 3.80 -16.22
N ASN A 202 -18.23 2.67 -15.60
CA ASN A 202 -18.62 1.44 -16.30
C ASN A 202 -19.82 1.60 -17.26
N GLU A 203 -20.74 2.52 -16.97
CA GLU A 203 -21.91 2.83 -17.82
C GLU A 203 -21.50 3.58 -19.10
N PHE A 204 -20.38 4.31 -19.06
CA PHE A 204 -19.90 5.15 -20.17
C PHE A 204 -18.74 4.50 -20.92
N TYR A 205 -18.06 3.52 -20.29
CA TYR A 205 -16.86 2.91 -20.80
C TYR A 205 -16.78 1.43 -20.44
N LEU A 206 -16.83 0.58 -21.47
CA LEU A 206 -16.63 -0.86 -21.36
C LEU A 206 -15.20 -1.21 -21.81
N GLU A 207 -14.29 -1.36 -20.86
CA GLU A 207 -12.98 -1.97 -21.11
C GLU A 207 -12.99 -3.46 -20.76
N GLU A 208 -12.08 -4.21 -21.37
CA GLU A 208 -11.92 -5.63 -21.10
C GLU A 208 -11.43 -5.86 -19.66
N LYS A 209 -12.26 -6.54 -18.85
CA LYS A 209 -11.95 -6.97 -17.46
C LYS A 209 -10.61 -7.70 -17.31
N HIS A 210 -10.01 -8.18 -18.40
CA HIS A 210 -8.70 -8.81 -18.44
C HIS A 210 -7.58 -7.88 -17.95
N LEU A 211 -7.63 -6.58 -18.26
CA LEU A 211 -6.59 -5.61 -17.88
C LEU A 211 -6.38 -5.52 -16.36
N ILE A 212 -7.48 -5.52 -15.60
CA ILE A 212 -7.46 -5.46 -14.13
C ILE A 212 -6.76 -6.67 -13.53
N ASN A 213 -7.14 -7.86 -14.01
CA ASN A 213 -6.59 -9.10 -13.50
C ASN A 213 -5.10 -9.19 -13.80
N ASP A 214 -4.69 -8.78 -14.99
CA ASP A 214 -3.28 -8.74 -15.38
C ASP A 214 -2.48 -7.77 -14.49
N MET A 215 -3.00 -6.59 -14.19
CA MET A 215 -2.36 -5.63 -13.29
C MET A 215 -2.28 -6.14 -11.85
N ARG A 216 -3.35 -6.77 -11.34
CA ARG A 216 -3.35 -7.42 -10.03
C ARG A 216 -2.29 -8.51 -9.96
N MET A 217 -2.21 -9.35 -10.99
CA MET A 217 -1.19 -10.39 -11.10
C MET A 217 0.21 -9.80 -11.20
N LYS A 218 0.41 -8.73 -11.97
CA LYS A 218 1.67 -7.98 -12.03
C LYS A 218 2.09 -7.50 -10.63
N LEU A 219 1.19 -6.85 -9.89
CA LEU A 219 1.45 -6.37 -8.52
C LEU A 219 1.80 -7.52 -7.58
N VAL A 220 1.05 -8.63 -7.60
CA VAL A 220 1.31 -9.80 -6.76
C VAL A 220 2.64 -10.47 -7.10
N ASN A 221 2.97 -10.57 -8.39
CA ASN A 221 4.20 -11.19 -8.87
C ASN A 221 5.43 -10.33 -8.56
N SER A 222 5.33 -9.00 -8.68
CA SER A 222 6.42 -8.08 -8.37
C SER A 222 6.68 -7.93 -6.86
N ILE A 223 5.72 -8.32 -6.02
CA ILE A 223 5.93 -8.47 -4.57
C ILE A 223 6.84 -9.65 -4.24
N GLY A 224 7.07 -10.61 -5.16
CA GLY A 224 7.94 -11.77 -4.92
C GLY A 224 7.83 -12.24 -3.47
N ILE A 225 6.65 -12.72 -3.06
CA ILE A 225 6.18 -12.86 -1.65
C ILE A 225 7.23 -13.35 -0.63
N HIS A 226 8.27 -14.04 -1.06
CA HIS A 226 9.40 -14.50 -0.24
C HIS A 226 10.48 -13.44 0.02
N THR A 227 10.74 -12.50 -0.89
CA THR A 227 11.90 -11.59 -0.84
C THR A 227 11.65 -10.33 0.00
N ILE A 228 10.41 -9.86 0.11
CA ILE A 228 10.06 -8.66 0.92
C ILE A 228 9.54 -9.03 2.31
N ILE A 229 8.91 -10.20 2.46
CA ILE A 229 8.39 -10.64 3.77
C ILE A 229 9.51 -11.24 4.63
N GLU A 230 10.53 -11.92 4.10
CA GLU A 230 11.54 -12.51 5.00
C GLU A 230 12.50 -11.50 5.66
N PRO A 231 13.03 -10.46 5.01
CA PRO A 231 13.97 -9.53 5.67
C PRO A 231 13.29 -8.59 6.67
N LEU A 232 12.03 -8.22 6.42
CA LEU A 232 11.25 -7.33 7.30
C LEU A 232 10.61 -8.06 8.50
N PHE A 233 10.42 -9.38 8.41
CA PHE A 233 9.88 -10.19 9.52
C PHE A 233 10.96 -10.99 10.26
N SER A 234 12.13 -11.25 9.67
CA SER A 234 13.23 -11.95 10.36
C SER A 234 13.97 -11.08 11.38
N ASN A 235 14.03 -9.77 11.17
CA ASN A 235 14.72 -8.86 12.10
C ASN A 235 13.81 -8.30 13.21
N LYS A 236 12.48 -8.48 13.11
CA LYS A 236 11.51 -8.09 14.16
C LYS A 236 10.86 -9.26 14.90
N CYS A 237 11.18 -10.50 14.54
CA CYS A 237 10.76 -11.68 15.31
C CYS A 237 11.48 -11.80 16.67
N ASP A 238 12.36 -10.86 17.01
CA ASP A 238 12.94 -10.73 18.36
C ASP A 238 12.37 -9.49 19.13
N GLU A 239 11.66 -8.56 18.48
CA GLU A 239 11.14 -7.31 19.10
C GLU A 239 9.61 -7.28 19.25
N LEU A 240 8.84 -7.91 18.35
CA LEU A 240 7.40 -8.15 18.55
C LEU A 240 7.11 -9.17 19.68
N ASP A 241 8.18 -9.78 20.22
CA ASP A 241 8.18 -10.84 21.22
C ASP A 241 7.66 -10.44 22.61
N ASN A 242 7.44 -9.15 22.89
CA ASN A 242 7.15 -8.69 24.25
C ASN A 242 5.71 -8.25 24.52
N GLU A 243 4.85 -8.06 23.51
CA GLU A 243 3.46 -7.63 23.77
C GLU A 243 2.43 -8.74 23.55
N PHE A 244 2.57 -9.58 22.53
CA PHE A 244 1.61 -10.68 22.28
C PHE A 244 1.88 -11.94 23.10
N ILE A 245 3.08 -12.06 23.71
CA ILE A 245 3.57 -13.29 24.39
C ILE A 245 3.58 -13.12 25.91
N LYS A 246 3.19 -11.95 26.45
CA LYS A 246 3.17 -11.73 27.91
C LYS A 246 2.24 -12.70 28.65
N ASP A 247 1.17 -13.15 27.99
CA ASP A 247 0.15 -14.01 28.60
C ASP A 247 0.25 -15.47 28.15
N PHE A 248 1.18 -15.82 27.26
CA PHE A 248 1.34 -17.20 26.79
C PHE A 248 2.44 -17.91 27.59
N GLU A 249 2.04 -18.82 28.48
CA GLU A 249 2.96 -19.67 29.23
C GLU A 249 3.36 -20.90 28.38
N PRO A 250 4.66 -21.05 28.02
CA PRO A 250 5.10 -22.18 27.21
C PRO A 250 4.95 -23.52 27.94
N ILE A 251 4.63 -24.58 27.18
CA ILE A 251 4.41 -25.92 27.69
C ILE A 251 5.75 -26.56 28.08
N PRO A 252 5.94 -27.03 29.33
CA PRO A 252 7.12 -27.78 29.71
C PRO A 252 7.12 -29.17 29.05
N TRP A 253 8.12 -29.44 28.22
CA TRP A 253 8.32 -30.75 27.60
C TRP A 253 9.25 -31.61 28.45
N ASN A 254 8.67 -32.59 29.14
CA ASN A 254 9.41 -33.53 30.00
C ASN A 254 10.16 -34.62 29.21
N GLY A 255 9.92 -34.75 27.91
CA GLY A 255 10.59 -35.72 27.04
C GLY A 255 11.95 -35.24 26.51
N GLN A 256 12.58 -36.04 25.64
CA GLN A 256 13.77 -35.60 24.92
C GLN A 256 13.40 -34.63 23.79
N THR A 257 14.18 -33.56 23.60
CA THR A 257 13.93 -32.56 22.54
C THR A 257 13.84 -33.17 21.15
N ASN A 258 14.71 -34.14 20.83
CA ASN A 258 14.68 -34.80 19.53
C ASN A 258 13.39 -35.59 19.28
N VAL A 259 12.74 -36.11 20.32
CA VAL A 259 11.44 -36.80 20.19
C VAL A 259 10.35 -35.79 19.78
N LEU A 260 10.28 -34.65 20.47
CA LEU A 260 9.35 -33.56 20.14
C LEU A 260 9.56 -33.06 18.71
N VAL A 261 10.80 -32.76 18.33
CA VAL A 261 11.09 -32.23 17.00
C VAL A 261 10.83 -33.28 15.91
N THR A 262 11.07 -34.56 16.19
CA THR A 262 10.74 -35.67 15.27
C THR A 262 9.23 -35.79 15.05
N LEU A 263 8.41 -35.60 16.10
CA LEU A 263 6.95 -35.60 15.97
C LEU A 263 6.46 -34.56 14.96
N PHE A 264 6.96 -33.32 15.04
CA PHE A 264 6.59 -32.28 14.09
C PHE A 264 7.16 -32.51 12.68
N TYR A 265 8.33 -33.12 12.58
CA TYR A 265 8.88 -33.57 11.30
C TYR A 265 7.95 -34.59 10.62
N ASP A 266 7.46 -35.56 11.39
CA ASP A 266 6.55 -36.60 10.91
C ASP A 266 5.22 -36.00 10.47
N PHE A 267 4.64 -35.07 11.25
CA PHE A 267 3.45 -34.32 10.85
C PHE A 267 3.64 -33.55 9.53
N LEU A 268 4.81 -32.95 9.29
CA LEU A 268 5.12 -32.29 8.03
C LEU A 268 5.21 -33.29 6.87
N LYS A 269 5.92 -34.40 7.05
CA LYS A 269 6.14 -35.40 5.99
C LYS A 269 4.87 -36.14 5.61
N GLU A 270 4.02 -36.44 6.58
CA GLU A 270 2.71 -37.06 6.37
C GLU A 270 1.64 -36.05 5.93
N LYS A 271 1.99 -34.76 5.76
CA LYS A 271 1.10 -33.67 5.36
C LYS A 271 -0.10 -33.48 6.30
N ARG A 272 0.02 -33.89 7.57
CA ARG A 272 -0.98 -33.68 8.62
C ARG A 272 -1.07 -32.21 9.05
N ILE A 273 0.01 -31.45 8.84
CA ILE A 273 0.03 -29.98 9.00
C ILE A 273 0.49 -29.31 7.68
N LYS A 274 -0.24 -28.28 7.23
CA LYS A 274 0.08 -27.52 6.02
C LYS A 274 0.88 -26.26 6.36
N THR A 275 2.18 -26.41 6.59
CA THR A 275 3.08 -25.30 6.92
C THR A 275 4.51 -25.58 6.45
N ASN A 276 5.41 -24.61 6.59
CA ASN A 276 6.83 -24.76 6.22
C ASN A 276 7.73 -25.06 7.45
N ILE A 277 8.98 -25.47 7.20
CA ILE A 277 9.95 -25.80 8.27
C ILE A 277 10.21 -24.61 9.20
N LYS A 278 10.32 -23.40 8.66
CA LYS A 278 10.58 -22.18 9.46
C LYS A 278 9.48 -21.94 10.49
N ASN A 279 8.21 -22.11 10.10
CA ASN A 279 7.08 -21.98 10.99
C ASN A 279 7.06 -23.06 12.08
N VAL A 280 7.47 -24.30 11.77
CA VAL A 280 7.60 -25.36 12.77
C VAL A 280 8.72 -25.05 13.77
N VAL A 281 9.85 -24.51 13.32
CA VAL A 281 10.93 -24.06 14.22
C VAL A 281 10.40 -23.03 15.21
N LEU A 282 9.69 -22.01 14.72
CA LEU A 282 9.11 -20.97 15.56
C LEU A 282 8.06 -21.54 16.52
N LEU A 283 7.15 -22.38 16.04
CA LEU A 283 6.14 -23.01 16.87
C LEU A 283 6.76 -23.80 18.03
N ILE A 284 7.78 -24.62 17.76
CA ILE A 284 8.45 -25.39 18.81
C ILE A 284 9.19 -24.46 19.79
N TYR A 285 9.88 -23.44 19.27
CA TYR A 285 10.63 -22.47 20.06
C TYR A 285 9.73 -21.66 21.01
N TRP A 286 8.54 -21.29 20.55
CA TRP A 286 7.57 -20.48 21.29
C TRP A 286 6.74 -21.30 22.25
N CYS A 287 6.23 -22.46 21.79
CA CYS A 287 5.26 -23.23 22.54
C CYS A 287 5.87 -24.18 23.57
N PHE A 288 7.17 -24.50 23.50
CA PHE A 288 7.77 -25.52 24.35
C PHE A 288 9.03 -25.05 25.09
N ARG A 289 9.21 -25.58 26.30
CA ARG A 289 10.45 -25.51 27.10
C ARG A 289 11.00 -26.91 27.30
N ASP A 290 12.30 -27.03 27.49
CA ASP A 290 12.89 -28.28 27.91
C ASP A 290 12.46 -28.65 29.34
N LYS A 291 12.80 -29.87 29.77
CA LYS A 291 12.54 -30.37 31.13
C LYS A 291 13.12 -29.51 32.27
N ASN A 292 14.02 -28.56 31.96
CA ASN A 292 14.63 -27.65 32.92
C ASN A 292 14.02 -26.24 32.84
N GLY A 293 12.93 -26.05 32.08
CA GLY A 293 12.30 -24.76 31.85
C GLY A 293 13.06 -23.83 30.90
N LYS A 294 14.12 -24.31 30.21
CA LYS A 294 14.89 -23.51 29.25
C LYS A 294 14.27 -23.55 27.87
N ARG A 295 14.46 -22.47 27.10
CA ARG A 295 14.08 -22.46 25.68
C ARG A 295 14.87 -23.51 24.91
N ILE A 296 14.18 -24.27 24.07
CA ILE A 296 14.83 -25.17 23.11
C ILE A 296 15.50 -24.29 22.04
N SER A 297 16.79 -24.48 21.76
CA SER A 297 17.50 -23.65 20.77
C SER A 297 16.93 -23.81 19.35
N LYS A 298 16.67 -22.68 18.66
CA LYS A 298 16.26 -22.65 17.23
C LYS A 298 17.20 -23.51 16.36
N LEU A 299 18.51 -23.37 16.56
CA LEU A 299 19.54 -24.13 15.83
C LEU A 299 19.42 -25.64 16.06
N THR A 300 19.10 -26.06 17.29
CA THR A 300 18.90 -27.48 17.62
C THR A 300 17.68 -28.02 16.88
N ILE A 301 16.57 -27.28 16.88
CA ILE A 301 15.33 -27.66 16.19
C ILE A 301 15.59 -27.78 14.68
N GLU A 302 16.18 -26.75 14.07
CA GLU A 302 16.54 -26.73 12.66
C GLU A 302 17.41 -27.92 12.28
N THR A 303 18.43 -28.22 13.09
CA THR A 303 19.36 -29.34 12.83
C THR A 303 18.64 -30.69 12.76
N ILE A 304 17.62 -30.91 13.59
CA ILE A 304 16.87 -32.17 13.65
C ILE A 304 15.83 -32.25 12.50
N LEU A 305 15.26 -31.12 12.08
CA LEU A 305 14.28 -31.05 10.99
C LEU A 305 14.89 -31.24 9.59
N LYS A 306 16.22 -31.17 9.43
CA LYS A 306 16.87 -31.37 8.13
C LYS A 306 16.71 -32.81 7.64
N ASP A 307 16.28 -32.98 6.39
CA ASP A 307 16.00 -34.31 5.81
C ASP A 307 17.19 -35.28 5.90
N TYR A 308 18.39 -34.78 5.62
CA TYR A 308 19.62 -35.57 5.64
C TYR A 308 20.16 -35.88 7.05
N ARG A 309 19.55 -35.36 8.12
CA ARG A 309 19.98 -35.54 9.52
C ARG A 309 19.14 -36.59 10.26
N SER A 310 18.86 -37.71 9.59
CA SER A 310 18.04 -38.80 10.15
C SER A 310 18.59 -39.38 11.46
N GLU A 311 19.92 -39.34 11.65
CA GLU A 311 20.61 -39.80 12.85
C GLU A 311 20.35 -38.92 14.09
N LYS A 312 19.83 -37.70 13.89
CA LYS A 312 19.44 -36.80 14.99
C LYS A 312 17.98 -36.94 15.39
N ARG A 313 17.16 -37.63 14.57
CA ARG A 313 15.75 -37.90 14.86
C ARG A 313 15.59 -39.08 15.80
N ALA A 314 14.51 -39.08 16.58
CA ALA A 314 14.16 -40.21 17.42
C ALA A 314 13.76 -41.42 16.55
N SER A 315 14.21 -42.61 16.92
CA SER A 315 13.94 -43.86 16.20
C SER A 315 13.57 -45.00 17.15
N GLY A 316 12.98 -46.06 16.60
CA GLY A 316 12.50 -47.22 17.35
C GLY A 316 11.51 -46.84 18.45
N ASN A 317 11.65 -47.46 19.63
CA ASN A 317 10.74 -47.27 20.77
C ASN A 317 10.74 -45.86 21.37
N LYS A 318 11.66 -44.98 20.95
CA LYS A 318 11.71 -43.58 21.40
C LYS A 318 10.89 -42.64 20.52
N ARG A 319 10.51 -43.06 19.31
CA ARG A 319 9.70 -42.26 18.39
C ARG A 319 8.23 -42.37 18.79
N ILE A 320 7.51 -41.25 18.76
CA ILE A 320 6.06 -41.25 18.99
C ILE A 320 5.40 -41.83 17.75
N ASP A 321 4.61 -42.88 17.93
CA ASP A 321 3.90 -43.57 16.87
C ASP A 321 2.59 -42.85 16.57
N LEU A 322 2.53 -42.17 15.42
CA LEU A 322 1.35 -41.41 14.99
C LEU A 322 0.16 -42.30 14.68
N GLY A 323 0.38 -43.54 14.21
CA GLY A 323 -0.70 -44.46 13.84
C GLY A 323 -1.54 -44.93 15.02
N ARG A 324 -1.03 -44.78 16.26
CA ARG A 324 -1.81 -45.08 17.48
C ARG A 324 -2.90 -44.05 17.79
N PHE A 325 -2.83 -42.87 17.19
CA PHE A 325 -3.78 -41.78 17.43
C PHE A 325 -4.88 -41.69 16.35
N ASP A 326 -4.76 -42.47 15.27
CA ASP A 326 -5.74 -42.49 14.19
C ASP A 326 -7.02 -43.31 14.51
N ASN A 327 -7.04 -44.00 15.65
CA ASN A 327 -8.17 -44.84 16.10
C ASN A 327 -9.05 -44.15 17.15
N PHE A 328 -9.11 -42.81 17.19
CA PHE A 328 -10.01 -42.07 18.09
C PHE A 328 -11.37 -41.72 17.44
N ASP A 329 -11.66 -42.24 16.25
CA ASP A 329 -12.99 -42.23 15.64
C ASP A 329 -13.79 -43.50 16.02
N ASP A 330 -13.98 -43.73 17.32
CA ASP A 330 -15.04 -44.59 17.90
C ASP A 330 -15.63 -43.92 19.15
#